data_AF-A0A0C2GVG4-F1
#
_entry.id   AF-A0A0C2GVG4-F1
#
_cell.length_a   1.000
_cell.length_b   1.000
_cell.length_c   1.000
_cell.angle_alpha   90.00
_cell.angle_beta   90.00
_cell.angle_gamma   90.00
#
_symmetry.space_group_name_H-M   'P 1'
#
loop_
_entity.id
_entity.type
_entity.pdbx_description
1 polymer ?
#
loop_
_entity_poly.entity_id
_entity_poly.type
_entity_poly.pdbx_seq_one_letter_code
_entity_poly.pdbx_strand_id
1 'polypeptide(L)'
;MRFSEPPISVQAQIELVNCARGFLTAHPAESNLSLRVFKLTQEDSDWIADRRGDFVSYQTRHLAARKRMVQLFNMACSALAATNVISDDKSTHQVTATVPSLTSFPLRLRLHITGMSSESGWEALRPADVWIVDSATVGRTIVRRAQFSFETQSLDVELHTTIACHRSLMRAIERRGRGGESSWQWMFA
;
A
#
# COMPACT_ATOMS: atom_id res chain seq x y z
N MET A 1 -12.73 -11.80 -20.18
CA MET A 1 -12.63 -10.72 -21.17
C MET A 1 -11.35 -10.91 -21.98
N ARG A 2 -11.39 -10.76 -23.30
CA ARG A 2 -10.20 -10.78 -24.16
C ARG A 2 -9.80 -9.33 -24.47
N PHE A 3 -8.56 -8.96 -24.17
CA PHE A 3 -8.07 -7.57 -24.09
C PHE A 3 -7.33 -7.09 -25.36
N SER A 4 -7.46 -7.78 -26.50
CA SER A 4 -6.54 -7.62 -27.64
C SER A 4 -7.11 -6.95 -28.89
N GLU A 5 -8.27 -6.28 -28.82
CA GLU A 5 -8.83 -5.51 -29.96
C GLU A 5 -9.22 -4.09 -29.57
N PRO A 6 -9.07 -3.09 -30.47
CA PRO A 6 -9.40 -1.70 -30.17
C PRO A 6 -10.92 -1.50 -30.03
N PRO A 7 -11.38 -0.62 -29.11
CA PRO A 7 -12.80 -0.47 -28.84
C PRO A 7 -13.53 0.14 -30.05
N ILE A 8 -14.65 -0.48 -30.41
CA ILE A 8 -15.50 -0.09 -31.56
C ILE A 8 -16.12 1.32 -31.38
N SER A 9 -16.23 1.83 -30.14
CA SER A 9 -16.71 3.18 -29.85
C SER A 9 -16.24 3.68 -28.47
N VAL A 10 -16.33 5.00 -28.22
CA VAL A 10 -16.02 5.62 -26.91
C VAL A 10 -16.90 5.04 -25.79
N GLN A 11 -18.16 4.72 -26.11
CA GLN A 11 -19.08 4.11 -25.14
C GLN A 11 -18.65 2.68 -24.78
N ALA A 12 -18.22 1.90 -25.78
CA ALA A 12 -17.69 0.56 -25.57
C ALA A 12 -16.39 0.59 -24.77
N GLN A 13 -15.56 1.63 -24.93
CA GLN A 13 -14.36 1.83 -24.11
C GLN A 13 -14.70 2.10 -22.65
N ILE A 14 -15.71 2.92 -22.36
CA ILE A 14 -16.19 3.19 -20.98
C ILE A 14 -16.72 1.90 -20.34
N GLU A 15 -17.50 1.11 -21.08
CA GLU A 15 -18.00 -0.18 -20.61
C GLU A 15 -16.87 -1.18 -20.35
N LEU A 16 -15.84 -1.23 -21.21
CA LEU A 16 -14.66 -2.08 -21.03
C LEU A 16 -13.82 -1.65 -19.82
N VAL A 17 -13.68 -0.35 -19.56
CA VAL A 17 -13.01 0.18 -18.36
C VAL A 17 -13.79 -0.18 -17.10
N ASN A 18 -15.12 -0.05 -17.12
CA ASN A 18 -15.98 -0.46 -16.01
C ASN A 18 -15.92 -1.97 -15.76
N CYS A 19 -15.82 -2.75 -16.83
CA CYS A 19 -15.65 -4.19 -16.79
C CYS A 19 -14.26 -4.62 -16.27
N ALA A 20 -13.20 -3.94 -16.69
CA ALA A 20 -11.84 -4.21 -16.24
C ALA A 20 -11.62 -3.84 -14.76
N ARG A 21 -12.33 -2.82 -14.25
CA ARG A 21 -12.40 -2.54 -12.79
C ARG A 21 -12.96 -3.71 -11.99
N GLY A 22 -13.80 -4.55 -12.59
CA GLY A 22 -14.32 -5.78 -11.96
C GLY A 22 -13.31 -6.95 -11.92
N PHE A 23 -12.21 -6.88 -12.67
CA PHE A 23 -11.18 -7.92 -12.75
C PHE A 23 -9.82 -7.50 -12.17
N LEU A 24 -9.51 -6.19 -12.18
CA LEU A 24 -8.32 -5.65 -11.54
C LEU A 24 -8.61 -5.46 -10.06
N THR A 25 -7.89 -6.21 -9.22
CA THR A 25 -8.07 -6.29 -7.77
C THR A 25 -8.16 -4.92 -7.11
N ALA A 26 -9.38 -4.46 -6.85
CA ALA A 26 -9.70 -3.43 -5.86
C ALA A 26 -9.62 -3.98 -4.41
N HIS A 27 -9.23 -5.25 -4.25
CA HIS A 27 -9.04 -5.91 -2.96
C HIS A 27 -7.67 -6.60 -2.89
N PRO A 28 -6.64 -5.91 -2.38
CA PRO A 28 -5.36 -6.54 -2.04
C PRO A 28 -5.53 -7.73 -1.08
N ALA A 29 -6.60 -7.69 -0.25
CA ALA A 29 -6.95 -8.77 0.67
C ALA A 29 -7.29 -10.09 -0.04
N GLU A 30 -7.88 -10.06 -1.22
CA GLU A 30 -8.28 -11.27 -1.97
C GLU A 30 -7.16 -11.84 -2.85
N SER A 31 -6.16 -11.03 -3.19
CA SER A 31 -4.97 -11.50 -3.93
C SER A 31 -3.96 -12.28 -3.07
N ASN A 32 -4.13 -12.26 -1.74
CA ASN A 32 -3.40 -13.14 -0.84
C ASN A 32 -4.03 -14.55 -0.91
N LEU A 33 -3.78 -15.25 -2.01
CA LEU A 33 -3.85 -16.71 -2.00
C LEU A 33 -3.10 -17.16 -0.74
N SER A 34 -3.76 -17.89 0.14
CA SER A 34 -3.13 -18.42 1.34
C SER A 34 -1.87 -19.17 0.88
N LEU A 35 -0.70 -18.58 1.11
CA LEU A 35 0.55 -19.28 0.93
C LEU A 35 0.38 -20.55 1.75
N ARG A 36 0.46 -21.72 1.10
CA ARG A 36 0.33 -22.99 1.82
C ARG A 36 1.39 -22.99 2.91
N VAL A 37 0.95 -22.76 4.14
CA VAL A 37 1.85 -22.75 5.30
C VAL A 37 2.13 -24.22 5.57
N PHE A 38 3.25 -24.71 5.04
CA PHE A 38 3.72 -26.04 5.36
C PHE A 38 4.09 -26.06 6.84
N LYS A 39 3.61 -27.07 7.56
CA LYS A 39 4.10 -27.31 8.91
C LYS A 39 5.61 -27.51 8.84
N LEU A 40 6.30 -26.95 9.83
CA LEU A 40 7.72 -27.15 10.02
C LEU A 40 8.02 -28.65 9.99
N THR A 41 8.97 -29.07 9.17
CA THR A 41 9.35 -30.48 9.13
C THR A 41 10.03 -30.87 10.45
N GLN A 42 10.09 -32.17 10.76
CA GLN A 42 10.83 -32.63 11.92
C GLN A 42 12.31 -32.26 11.82
N GLU A 43 12.88 -32.36 10.61
CA GLU A 43 14.27 -31.95 10.35
C GLU A 43 14.52 -30.47 10.64
N ASP A 44 13.60 -29.59 10.23
CA ASP A 44 13.72 -28.16 10.54
C ASP A 44 13.58 -27.90 12.06
N SER A 45 12.71 -28.65 12.74
CA SER A 45 12.52 -28.56 14.19
C SER A 45 13.79 -28.96 14.95
N ASP A 46 14.40 -30.09 14.56
CA ASP A 46 15.62 -30.61 15.16
C ASP A 46 16.80 -29.66 14.91
N TRP A 47 16.89 -29.08 13.71
CA TRP A 47 17.91 -28.10 13.38
C TRP A 47 17.76 -26.80 14.18
N ILE A 48 16.53 -26.31 14.40
CA ILE A 48 16.27 -25.16 15.27
C ILE A 48 16.65 -25.47 16.72
N ALA A 49 16.38 -26.69 17.19
CA ALA A 49 16.77 -27.14 18.53
C ALA A 49 18.30 -27.21 18.69
N ASP A 50 19.02 -27.78 17.72
CA ASP A 50 20.49 -27.78 17.69
C ASP A 50 21.07 -26.36 17.75
N ARG A 51 20.49 -25.43 16.98
CA ARG A 51 20.89 -24.02 17.00
C ARG A 51 20.66 -23.34 18.35
N ARG A 52 19.65 -23.75 19.13
CA ARG A 52 19.42 -23.21 20.49
C ARG A 52 20.42 -23.74 21.52
N GLY A 53 21.02 -24.91 21.25
CA GLY A 53 22.07 -25.51 22.06
C GLY A 53 23.47 -25.18 21.53
N ASP A 54 24.32 -26.20 21.44
CA ASP A 54 25.74 -26.06 21.09
C ASP A 54 26.00 -25.81 19.58
N PHE A 55 24.94 -25.81 18.77
CA PHE A 55 24.95 -25.56 17.33
C PHE A 55 25.97 -26.43 16.57
N VAL A 56 25.94 -27.73 16.86
CA VAL A 56 26.89 -28.73 16.34
C VAL A 56 26.78 -28.84 14.82
N SER A 57 25.60 -28.60 14.24
CA SER A 57 25.41 -28.57 12.79
C SER A 57 26.21 -27.48 12.09
N TYR A 58 26.49 -26.35 12.76
CA TYR A 58 27.31 -25.28 12.20
C TYR A 58 28.80 -25.65 12.19
N GLN A 59 29.27 -26.30 13.26
CA GLN A 59 30.66 -26.74 13.39
C GLN A 59 30.99 -27.83 12.36
N THR A 60 30.07 -28.78 12.17
CA THR A 60 30.26 -29.94 11.28
C THR A 60 29.95 -29.61 9.81
N ARG A 61 28.95 -28.77 9.52
CA ARG A 61 28.47 -28.47 8.16
C ARG A 61 28.18 -26.98 7.96
N HIS A 62 29.22 -26.17 8.13
CA HIS A 62 29.15 -24.70 8.07
C HIS A 62 28.41 -24.12 6.85
N LEU A 63 28.66 -24.60 5.62
CA LEU A 63 27.99 -24.08 4.42
C LEU A 63 26.48 -24.36 4.42
N ALA A 64 26.07 -25.57 4.80
CA ALA A 64 24.67 -25.95 4.85
C ALA A 64 23.93 -25.19 5.96
N ALA A 65 24.55 -25.07 7.13
CA ALA A 65 23.99 -24.31 8.27
C ALA A 65 23.83 -22.81 7.93
N ARG A 66 24.80 -22.20 7.23
CA ARG A 66 24.68 -20.81 6.76
C ARG A 66 23.52 -20.62 5.80
N LYS A 67 23.37 -21.51 4.81
CA LYS A 67 22.25 -21.46 3.87
C LYS A 67 20.90 -21.53 4.58
N ARG A 68 20.75 -22.44 5.55
CA ARG A 68 19.54 -22.58 6.36
C ARG A 68 19.26 -21.35 7.23
N MET A 69 20.29 -20.79 7.87
CA MET A 69 20.14 -19.55 8.64
C MET A 69 19.61 -18.40 7.80
N VAL A 70 20.17 -18.18 6.61
CA VAL A 70 19.70 -17.12 5.69
C VAL A 70 18.23 -17.32 5.33
N GLN A 71 17.82 -18.56 5.01
CA GLN A 71 16.43 -18.87 4.69
C GLN A 71 15.49 -18.57 5.86
N LEU A 72 15.85 -19.00 7.07
CA LEU A 72 15.03 -18.79 8.27
C LEU A 72 14.95 -17.32 8.66
N PHE A 73 16.04 -16.57 8.56
CA PHE A 73 16.03 -15.13 8.85
C PHE A 73 15.22 -14.36 7.81
N ASN A 74 15.37 -14.67 6.52
CA ASN A 74 14.56 -14.05 5.48
C ASN A 74 13.07 -14.33 5.71
N MET A 75 12.71 -15.58 6.02
CA MET A 75 11.33 -15.94 6.36
C MET A 75 10.83 -15.17 7.58
N ALA A 76 11.60 -15.11 8.67
CA ALA A 76 11.22 -14.39 9.87
C ALA A 76 11.05 -12.87 9.62
N CYS A 77 11.96 -12.26 8.86
CA CYS A 77 11.85 -10.86 8.44
C CYS A 77 10.63 -10.62 7.57
N SER A 78 10.35 -11.50 6.60
CA SER A 78 9.14 -11.41 5.77
C SER A 78 7.86 -11.59 6.58
N ALA A 79 7.83 -12.53 7.53
CA ALA A 79 6.68 -12.76 8.41
C ALA A 79 6.43 -11.55 9.33
N LEU A 80 7.50 -10.98 9.89
CA LEU A 80 7.42 -9.76 10.71
C LEU A 80 6.92 -8.57 9.88
N ALA A 81 7.47 -8.37 8.67
CA ALA A 81 7.01 -7.32 7.77
C ALA A 81 5.53 -7.50 7.39
N ALA A 82 5.10 -8.73 7.11
CA ALA A 82 3.70 -9.05 6.82
C ALA A 82 2.79 -8.77 8.03
N THR A 83 3.23 -9.12 9.24
CA THR A 83 2.49 -8.86 10.48
C THR A 83 2.34 -7.37 10.72
N ASN A 84 3.38 -6.57 10.44
CA ASN A 84 3.36 -5.12 10.60
C ASN A 84 2.46 -4.38 9.61
N VAL A 85 1.95 -5.06 8.58
CA VAL A 85 1.02 -4.50 7.58
C VAL A 85 -0.31 -5.25 7.54
N ILE A 86 -0.52 -6.26 8.40
CA ILE A 86 -1.72 -7.10 8.32
C ILE A 86 -2.97 -6.32 8.69
N SER A 87 -2.84 -5.46 9.69
CA SER A 87 -3.87 -4.56 10.22
C SER A 87 -3.92 -3.21 9.51
N ASP A 88 -2.99 -2.95 8.58
CA ASP A 88 -3.02 -1.69 7.82
C ASP A 88 -4.31 -1.64 7.01
N ASP A 89 -4.88 -0.45 6.95
CA ASP A 89 -6.01 -0.15 6.09
C ASP A 89 -5.67 -0.44 4.63
N LYS A 90 -6.46 -1.34 4.03
CA LYS A 90 -6.35 -1.79 2.63
C LYS A 90 -7.54 -1.29 1.81
N SER A 91 -8.36 -0.44 2.40
CA SER A 91 -9.60 0.02 1.83
C SER A 91 -9.36 1.22 0.99
N THR A 92 -10.21 1.36 -0.02
CA THR A 92 -10.08 2.47 -0.94
C THR A 92 -10.97 3.66 -0.60
N HIS A 93 -10.36 4.75 -0.15
CA HIS A 93 -11.09 5.88 0.44
C HIS A 93 -11.39 6.98 -0.54
N GLN A 94 -12.64 7.43 -0.49
CA GLN A 94 -13.39 8.46 -1.21
C GLN A 94 -13.18 9.97 -0.85
N VAL A 95 -11.98 10.56 -0.68
CA VAL A 95 -11.81 11.81 0.12
C VAL A 95 -11.66 13.12 -0.66
N THR A 96 -11.70 14.29 -0.01
CA THR A 96 -11.25 15.57 -0.59
C THR A 96 -9.90 15.97 0.02
N ALA A 97 -8.95 16.40 -0.81
CA ALA A 97 -7.64 16.86 -0.37
C ALA A 97 -7.44 18.35 -0.67
N THR A 98 -7.01 19.10 0.33
CA THR A 98 -6.61 20.50 0.23
C THR A 98 -5.11 20.59 0.02
N VAL A 99 -4.69 21.41 -0.95
CA VAL A 99 -3.28 21.63 -1.29
C VAL A 99 -2.89 23.06 -0.92
N PRO A 100 -2.14 23.28 0.18
CA PRO A 100 -1.84 24.64 0.64
C PRO A 100 -0.99 25.45 -0.34
N SER A 101 -0.10 24.80 -1.08
CA SER A 101 0.76 25.44 -2.07
C SER A 101 1.22 24.44 -3.13
N LEU A 102 0.94 24.75 -4.40
CA LEU A 102 1.38 23.97 -5.57
C LEU A 102 2.88 24.15 -5.87
N THR A 103 3.49 25.23 -5.39
CA THR A 103 4.91 25.52 -5.62
C THR A 103 5.82 24.93 -4.54
N SER A 104 5.24 24.33 -3.50
CA SER A 104 6.00 23.76 -2.39
C SER A 104 6.57 22.37 -2.74
N PHE A 105 7.84 22.14 -2.37
CA PHE A 105 8.47 20.82 -2.42
C PHE A 105 8.82 20.32 -1.01
N PRO A 106 8.40 19.11 -0.61
CA PRO A 106 7.43 18.26 -1.29
C PRO A 106 6.03 18.88 -1.31
N LEU A 107 5.21 18.46 -2.27
CA LEU A 107 3.81 18.88 -2.35
C LEU A 107 3.04 18.28 -1.17
N ARG A 108 2.23 19.10 -0.50
CA ARG A 108 1.49 18.73 0.70
C ARG A 108 0.00 18.58 0.37
N LEU A 109 -0.54 17.40 0.64
CA LEU A 109 -1.96 17.10 0.51
C LEU A 109 -2.52 16.90 1.91
N ARG A 110 -3.55 17.66 2.28
CA ARG A 110 -4.26 17.50 3.55
C ARG A 110 -5.63 16.94 3.28
N LEU A 111 -5.97 15.82 3.88
CA LEU A 111 -7.23 15.13 3.66
C LEU A 111 -7.86 14.72 4.97
N HIS A 112 -9.17 14.52 4.92
CA HIS A 112 -9.99 14.10 6.05
C HIS A 112 -10.73 12.81 5.66
N ILE A 113 -10.49 11.73 6.41
CA ILE A 113 -11.13 10.43 6.20
C ILE A 113 -12.16 10.21 7.31
N THR A 114 -13.40 9.86 6.96
CA THR A 114 -14.46 9.58 7.94
C THR A 114 -14.76 8.09 8.02
N GLY A 115 -15.33 7.65 9.14
CA GLY A 115 -15.71 6.25 9.34
C GLY A 115 -14.52 5.33 9.63
N MET A 116 -13.42 5.88 10.13
CA MET A 116 -12.24 5.12 10.51
C MET A 116 -12.40 4.59 11.94
N SER A 117 -12.09 3.31 12.16
CA SER A 117 -12.09 2.70 13.49
C SER A 117 -10.77 2.94 14.25
N SER A 118 -9.68 3.23 13.54
CA SER A 118 -8.35 3.48 14.08
C SER A 118 -7.43 4.17 13.06
N GLU A 119 -6.21 4.53 13.49
CA GLU A 119 -5.12 5.02 12.63
C GLU A 119 -4.39 3.90 11.86
N SER A 120 -4.87 2.66 11.90
CA SER A 120 -4.11 1.48 11.45
C SER A 120 -3.76 1.58 9.96
N GLY A 121 -2.45 1.68 9.65
CA GLY A 121 -1.93 1.89 8.29
C GLY A 121 -1.61 3.34 7.92
N TRP A 122 -2.05 4.31 8.72
CA TRP A 122 -1.87 5.74 8.50
C TRP A 122 -0.77 6.36 9.39
N GLU A 123 0.16 5.54 9.88
CA GLU A 123 1.27 6.01 10.69
C GLU A 123 2.26 6.87 9.89
N ALA A 124 3.01 7.73 10.58
CA ALA A 124 4.05 8.51 9.93
C ALA A 124 5.06 7.61 9.19
N LEU A 125 5.52 8.09 8.03
CA LEU A 125 6.41 7.39 7.10
C LEU A 125 5.81 6.20 6.34
N ARG A 126 4.55 5.83 6.61
CA ARG A 126 3.86 4.82 5.79
C ARG A 126 3.65 5.36 4.37
N PRO A 127 3.89 4.55 3.34
CA PRO A 127 3.56 4.93 1.97
C PRO A 127 2.04 4.88 1.76
N ALA A 128 1.52 5.82 1.00
CA ALA A 128 0.13 5.83 0.55
C ALA A 128 0.09 6.22 -0.93
N ASP A 129 -0.65 5.48 -1.74
CA ASP A 129 -0.78 5.78 -3.17
C ASP A 129 -1.98 6.71 -3.39
N VAL A 130 -1.73 7.84 -4.05
CA VAL A 130 -2.74 8.88 -4.32
C VAL A 130 -3.13 8.82 -5.77
N TRP A 131 -4.42 8.65 -6.01
CA TRP A 131 -4.98 8.73 -7.34
C TRP A 131 -5.84 9.98 -7.51
N ILE A 132 -5.54 10.75 -8.55
CA ILE A 132 -6.35 11.90 -8.96
C ILE A 132 -7.45 11.38 -9.89
N VAL A 133 -8.69 11.41 -9.42
CA VAL A 133 -9.94 11.25 -10.17
C VAL A 133 -9.87 11.98 -11.51
N ASP A 134 -10.34 11.30 -12.55
CA ASP A 134 -10.30 11.76 -13.94
C ASP A 134 -8.89 12.07 -14.48
N SER A 135 -7.87 11.54 -13.81
CA SER A 135 -6.49 11.49 -14.27
C SER A 135 -6.02 10.04 -14.35
N ALA A 136 -5.12 9.76 -15.30
CA ALA A 136 -4.40 8.48 -15.35
C ALA A 136 -3.19 8.46 -14.40
N THR A 137 -2.99 9.53 -13.59
CA THR A 137 -1.83 9.68 -12.72
C THR A 137 -2.13 9.14 -11.33
N VAL A 138 -1.42 8.07 -10.95
CA VAL A 138 -1.25 7.62 -9.57
C VAL A 138 0.15 8.01 -9.11
N GLY A 139 0.29 8.53 -7.90
CA GLY A 139 1.57 8.93 -7.35
C GLY A 139 1.76 8.45 -5.91
N ARG A 140 2.94 7.92 -5.63
CA ARG A 140 3.30 7.45 -4.29
C ARG A 140 3.65 8.60 -3.37
N THR A 141 2.90 8.69 -2.27
CA THR A 141 3.10 9.67 -1.21
C THR A 141 3.52 8.99 0.08
N ILE A 142 3.94 9.80 1.05
CA ILE A 142 4.34 9.37 2.38
C ILE A 142 3.49 10.12 3.39
N VAL A 143 2.89 9.39 4.33
CA VAL A 143 2.21 9.98 5.46
C VAL A 143 3.21 10.73 6.33
N ARG A 144 2.96 12.02 6.59
CA ARG A 144 3.76 12.80 7.53
C ARG A 144 3.13 12.92 8.88
N ARG A 145 1.82 13.06 8.89
CA ARG A 145 1.04 13.22 10.10
C ARG A 145 -0.31 12.60 9.85
N ALA A 146 -0.77 11.83 10.81
CA ALA A 146 -2.15 11.43 10.94
C ALA A 146 -2.59 11.80 12.35
N GLN A 147 -3.83 12.25 12.49
CA GLN A 147 -4.45 12.53 13.78
C GLN A 147 -5.86 11.97 13.79
N PHE A 148 -6.10 11.03 14.69
CA PHE A 148 -7.42 10.44 14.87
C PHE A 148 -8.24 11.20 15.90
N SER A 149 -9.49 11.48 15.53
CA SER A 149 -10.50 12.01 16.42
C SER A 149 -11.48 10.91 16.80
N PHE A 150 -11.48 10.53 18.08
CA PHE A 150 -12.41 9.52 18.61
C PHE A 150 -13.87 10.00 18.60
N GLU A 151 -14.11 11.30 18.77
CA GLU A 151 -15.46 11.88 18.84
C GLU A 151 -16.19 11.79 17.51
N THR A 152 -15.45 12.00 16.42
CA THR A 152 -16.00 12.04 15.05
C THR A 152 -15.65 10.79 14.23
N GLN A 153 -14.89 9.85 14.80
CA GLN A 153 -14.37 8.65 14.12
C GLN A 153 -13.74 8.99 12.77
N SER A 154 -12.87 10.00 12.79
CA SER A 154 -12.27 10.58 11.60
C SER A 154 -10.77 10.74 11.76
N LEU A 155 -10.08 10.81 10.62
CA LEU A 155 -8.64 10.85 10.53
C LEU A 155 -8.22 12.03 9.65
N ASP A 156 -7.48 12.96 10.25
CA ASP A 156 -6.82 14.05 9.54
C ASP A 156 -5.42 13.63 9.13
N VAL A 157 -5.16 13.56 7.82
CA VAL A 157 -3.89 13.08 7.27
C VAL A 157 -3.22 14.15 6.44
N GLU A 158 -1.91 14.33 6.65
CA GLU A 158 -1.03 15.11 5.78
C GLU A 158 -0.09 14.16 5.02
N LEU A 159 -0.24 14.13 3.70
CA LEU A 159 0.58 13.35 2.77
C LEU A 159 1.58 14.24 2.05
N HIS A 160 2.82 13.76 1.93
CA HIS A 160 3.87 14.42 1.16
C HIS A 160 4.24 13.61 -0.07
N THR A 161 4.33 14.28 -1.22
CA THR A 161 4.77 13.62 -2.46
C THR A 161 6.24 13.22 -2.40
N THR A 162 6.58 12.06 -2.96
CA THR A 162 7.97 11.68 -3.20
C THR A 162 8.60 12.49 -4.34
N ILE A 163 9.93 12.54 -4.39
CA ILE A 163 10.68 13.21 -5.47
C ILE A 163 10.22 12.70 -6.85
N ALA A 164 10.00 11.39 -6.98
CA ALA A 164 9.67 10.74 -8.24
C ALA A 164 8.30 11.15 -8.79
N CYS A 165 7.28 11.28 -7.93
CA CYS A 165 5.91 11.58 -8.37
C CYS A 165 5.53 13.06 -8.27
N HIS A 166 6.37 13.91 -7.68
CA HIS A 166 6.05 15.31 -7.39
C HIS A 166 5.56 16.07 -8.63
N ARG A 167 6.34 16.09 -9.72
CA ARG A 167 5.96 16.82 -10.95
C ARG A 167 4.70 16.27 -11.60
N SER A 168 4.50 14.95 -11.57
CA SER A 168 3.35 14.29 -12.18
C SER A 168 2.07 14.60 -11.42
N LEU A 169 2.11 14.52 -10.08
CA LEU A 169 0.99 14.89 -9.22
C LEU A 169 0.70 16.38 -9.28
N MET A 170 1.72 17.24 -9.20
CA MET A 170 1.58 18.69 -9.33
C MET A 170 0.86 19.07 -10.62
N ARG A 171 1.29 18.56 -11.78
CA ARG A 171 0.63 18.82 -13.08
C ARG A 171 -0.79 18.30 -13.14
N ALA A 172 -1.05 17.13 -12.55
CA ALA A 172 -2.40 16.57 -12.52
C ALA A 172 -3.33 17.40 -11.63
N ILE A 173 -2.83 17.91 -10.50
CA ILE A 173 -3.55 18.82 -9.61
C ILE A 173 -3.72 20.19 -10.26
N GLU A 174 -2.75 20.73 -10.99
CA GLU A 174 -2.90 21.99 -11.73
C GLU A 174 -3.98 21.90 -12.82
N ARG A 175 -4.08 20.76 -13.52
CA ARG A 175 -5.04 20.57 -14.62
C ARG A 175 -6.45 20.23 -14.15
N ARG A 176 -6.57 19.57 -12.99
CA ARG A 176 -7.84 18.99 -12.50
C ARG A 176 -8.30 19.59 -11.18
N GLY A 177 -7.41 20.19 -10.43
CA GLY A 177 -7.72 20.92 -9.20
C GLY A 177 -8.47 22.19 -9.54
N ARG A 178 -9.61 22.40 -8.87
CA ARG A 178 -10.31 23.68 -8.91
C ARG A 178 -9.69 24.59 -7.86
N GLY A 179 -9.27 25.78 -8.26
CA GLY A 179 -8.90 26.84 -7.33
C GLY A 179 -10.14 27.29 -6.56
N GLY A 180 -10.13 27.13 -5.25
CA GLY A 180 -11.18 27.63 -4.34
C GLY A 180 -12.38 26.70 -4.22
N GLU A 181 -12.67 26.33 -2.96
CA GLU A 181 -13.96 25.81 -2.44
C GLU A 181 -14.84 25.04 -3.43
N SER A 182 -14.54 23.76 -3.67
CA SER A 182 -15.59 22.79 -4.05
C SER A 182 -15.11 21.37 -3.77
N SER A 183 -15.86 20.69 -2.91
CA SER A 183 -15.89 19.24 -2.64
C SER A 183 -15.63 18.37 -3.88
N TRP A 184 -14.66 17.45 -3.81
CA TRP A 184 -14.49 16.34 -4.77
C TRP A 184 -13.85 15.12 -4.13
N GLN A 185 -14.05 13.99 -4.81
CA GLN A 185 -14.23 12.68 -4.22
C GLN A 185 -13.09 11.78 -4.79
N TRP A 186 -11.98 11.61 -4.08
CA TRP A 186 -10.75 10.87 -4.47
C TRP A 186 -10.75 9.43 -4.01
N MET A 187 -10.21 8.48 -4.77
CA MET A 187 -10.23 7.04 -4.46
C MET A 187 -8.79 6.57 -4.17
N PHE A 188 -8.46 6.17 -2.94
CA PHE A 188 -7.10 5.82 -2.48
C PHE A 188 -6.87 4.31 -2.47
N ALA A 189 -5.97 3.71 -3.23
CA ALA A 189 -5.73 2.26 -3.13
C ALA A 189 -4.69 1.90 -2.05
#